data_AF-A0A4Q3N184-F1
#
_entry.id   AF-A0A4Q3N184-F1
#
_cell.length_a   1.000
_cell.length_b   1.000
_cell.length_c   1.000
_cell.angle_alpha   90.00
_cell.angle_beta   90.00
_cell.angle_gamma   90.00
#
_symmetry.space_group_name_H-M   'P 1'
#
loop_
_entity.id
_entity.type
_entity.pdbx_description
1 polymer ?
#
loop_
_entity_poly.entity_id
_entity_poly.type
_entity_poly.pdbx_seq_one_letter_code
_entity_poly.pdbx_strand_id
1 'polypeptide(L)'
;MFEYVALALGVVVVVVIAFVVRRSIRRERNRQAAPPPTSGLPPISPMDAQQVIDRAREAARAKVRGGPDARNPFAAKTRAHILWETEYQRALLDWTQPRR
;
A
#
# COMPACT_ATOMS: atom_id res chain seq x y z
N MET A 1 -14.77 -46.04 -7.57
CA MET A 1 -13.65 -45.60 -6.69
C MET A 1 -13.19 -44.17 -7.00
N PHE A 2 -13.06 -43.77 -8.27
CA PHE A 2 -12.64 -42.41 -8.69
C PHE A 2 -13.61 -41.27 -8.31
N GLU A 3 -14.93 -41.50 -8.28
CA GLU A 3 -15.92 -40.47 -7.93
C GLU A 3 -15.80 -39.98 -6.48
N TYR A 4 -15.49 -40.88 -5.55
CA TYR A 4 -15.27 -40.53 -4.15
C TYR A 4 -14.00 -39.70 -3.95
N VAL A 5 -12.97 -39.92 -4.78
CA VAL A 5 -11.72 -39.14 -4.76
C VAL A 5 -11.96 -37.72 -5.26
N ALA A 6 -12.76 -37.55 -6.31
CA ALA A 6 -13.14 -36.23 -6.84
C ALA A 6 -13.97 -35.42 -5.83
N LEU A 7 -14.92 -36.06 -5.14
CA LEU A 7 -15.70 -35.44 -4.06
C LEU A 7 -14.82 -35.04 -2.87
N ALA A 8 -13.89 -35.91 -2.45
CA ALA A 8 -12.96 -35.62 -1.37
C ALA A 8 -12.04 -34.42 -1.70
N LEU A 9 -11.53 -34.36 -2.93
CA LEU A 9 -10.73 -33.24 -3.42
C LEU A 9 -11.54 -31.93 -3.45
N GLY A 10 -12.80 -31.99 -3.90
CA GLY A 10 -13.70 -30.83 -3.91
C GLY A 10 -13.93 -30.26 -2.50
N VAL A 11 -14.16 -31.12 -1.50
CA VAL A 11 -14.34 -30.70 -0.11
C VAL A 11 -13.06 -30.06 0.45
N VAL A 12 -11.89 -30.65 0.18
CA VAL A 12 -10.60 -30.10 0.62
C VAL A 12 -10.38 -28.69 0.04
N VAL A 13 -10.65 -28.49 -1.25
CA VAL A 13 -10.50 -27.18 -1.90
C VAL A 13 -11.41 -26.13 -1.26
N VAL A 14 -12.68 -26.46 -1.02
CA VAL A 14 -13.64 -25.53 -0.39
C VAL A 14 -13.20 -25.16 1.03
N VAL A 15 -12.71 -26.12 1.82
CA VAL A 15 -12.20 -25.88 3.18
C VAL A 15 -10.97 -24.97 3.16
N VAL A 16 -10.04 -25.19 2.23
CA VAL A 16 -8.84 -24.34 2.07
C VAL A 16 -9.23 -22.92 1.69
N ILE A 17 -10.14 -22.73 0.74
CA ILE A 17 -10.63 -21.40 0.33
C ILE A 17 -11.29 -20.70 1.52
N ALA A 18 -12.20 -21.36 2.23
CA ALA A 18 -12.87 -20.80 3.40
C ALA A 18 -11.87 -20.42 4.51
N PHE A 19 -10.84 -21.23 4.73
CA PHE A 19 -9.79 -20.95 5.70
C PHE A 19 -8.94 -19.73 5.32
N VAL A 20 -8.53 -19.63 4.05
CA VAL A 20 -7.76 -18.49 3.53
C VAL A 20 -8.58 -17.20 3.63
N VAL A 21 -9.84 -17.22 3.22
CA VAL A 21 -10.75 -16.06 3.32
C VAL A 21 -10.94 -15.64 4.78
N ARG A 22 -11.23 -16.59 5.67
CA ARG A 22 -11.41 -16.31 7.10
C ARG A 22 -10.14 -15.73 7.75
N ARG A 23 -8.97 -16.24 7.38
CA ARG A 23 -7.67 -15.74 7.86
C ARG A 23 -7.39 -14.33 7.34
N SER A 24 -7.75 -14.04 6.09
CA SER A 24 -7.60 -12.71 5.48
C SER A 24 -8.44 -11.66 6.21
N ILE A 25 -9.73 -11.95 6.43
CA ILE A 25 -10.66 -11.05 7.14
C ILE A 25 -10.19 -10.79 8.59
N ARG A 26 -9.71 -11.84 9.28
CA ARG A 26 -9.22 -11.71 10.66
C ARG A 26 -7.96 -10.84 10.75
N ARG A 27 -7.09 -10.89 9.73
CA ARG A 27 -5.89 -10.05 9.64
C ARG A 27 -6.25 -8.58 9.43
N GLU A 28 -7.28 -8.31 8.64
CA GLU A 28 -7.76 -6.95 8.38
C GLU A 28 -8.44 -6.34 9.61
N ARG A 29 -9.25 -7.11 10.33
CA ARG A 29 -9.85 -6.67 11.61
C ARG A 29 -8.80 -6.36 12.68
N ASN A 30 -7.74 -7.16 12.79
CA ASN A 30 -6.68 -6.88 13.76
C ASN A 30 -5.84 -5.63 13.39
N ARG A 31 -5.75 -5.27 12.10
CA ARG A 31 -5.16 -4.00 11.67
C ARG A 31 -6.03 -2.80 12.01
N GLN A 32 -7.35 -2.96 11.98
CA GLN A 32 -8.31 -1.92 12.37
C GLN A 32 -8.42 -1.76 13.90
N ALA A 33 -8.16 -2.81 14.67
CA ALA A 33 -8.27 -2.81 16.14
C ALA A 33 -7.02 -2.31 16.88
N ALA A 34 -5.88 -2.18 16.22
CA ALA A 34 -4.73 -1.53 16.81
C ALA A 34 -4.97 -0.01 16.80
N PRO A 35 -5.02 0.67 17.97
CA PRO A 35 -4.98 2.13 17.97
C PRO A 35 -3.73 2.54 17.19
N PRO A 36 -3.84 3.41 16.17
CA PRO A 36 -2.69 3.83 15.41
C PRO A 36 -1.66 4.38 16.40
N PRO A 37 -0.36 4.06 16.25
CA PRO A 37 0.66 4.66 17.10
C PRO A 37 0.41 6.16 17.10
N THR A 38 0.20 6.74 18.27
CA THR A 38 0.02 8.18 18.47
C THR A 38 1.36 8.85 18.21
N SER A 39 1.76 8.84 16.95
CA SER A 39 2.82 9.66 16.42
C SER A 39 2.43 11.10 16.76
N GLY A 40 3.28 11.80 17.52
CA GLY A 40 3.08 13.22 17.88
C GLY A 40 3.06 14.19 16.71
N LEU A 41 3.08 13.66 15.47
CA LEU A 41 2.87 14.41 14.26
C LEU A 41 1.38 14.62 14.03
N PRO A 42 0.96 15.80 13.53
CA PRO A 42 -0.44 16.11 13.26
C PRO A 42 -1.07 15.02 12.37
N PRO A 43 -2.29 14.55 12.72
CA PRO A 43 -2.98 13.56 11.91
C PRO A 43 -3.31 14.13 10.53
N ILE A 44 -3.21 13.28 9.52
CA ILE A 44 -3.60 13.60 8.14
C ILE A 44 -4.87 12.82 7.82
N SER A 45 -5.86 13.48 7.21
CA SER A 45 -7.06 12.79 6.73
C SER A 45 -6.69 11.76 5.66
N PRO A 46 -7.37 10.59 5.58
CA PRO A 46 -7.14 9.64 4.50
C PRO A 46 -7.27 10.24 3.11
N MET A 47 -8.20 11.19 2.91
CA MET A 47 -8.34 11.91 1.63
C MET A 47 -7.11 12.77 1.32
N ASP A 48 -6.60 13.49 2.32
CA ASP A 48 -5.41 14.34 2.15
C ASP A 48 -4.16 13.49 1.91
N ALA A 49 -4.06 12.33 2.58
CA ALA A 49 -2.97 11.39 2.36
C ALA A 49 -2.96 10.88 0.92
N GLN A 50 -4.12 10.55 0.34
CA GLN A 50 -4.21 10.13 -1.05
C GLN A 50 -3.76 11.24 -2.01
N GLN A 51 -4.20 12.49 -1.77
CA GLN A 51 -3.75 13.64 -2.58
C GLN A 51 -2.23 13.87 -2.49
N VAL A 52 -1.64 13.68 -1.31
CA VAL A 52 -0.18 13.77 -1.11
C VAL A 52 0.54 12.71 -1.95
N ILE A 53 0.04 11.47 -1.93
CA ILE A 53 0.61 10.34 -2.70
C ILE A 53 0.54 10.63 -4.20
N ASP A 54 -0.62 11.08 -4.68
CA ASP A 54 -0.82 11.34 -6.11
C ASP A 54 0.09 12.46 -6.61
N ARG A 55 0.22 13.55 -5.83
CA ARG A 55 1.17 14.64 -6.14
C ARG A 55 2.62 14.18 -6.11
N ALA A 56 3.02 13.32 -5.16
CA ALA A 56 4.36 12.78 -5.09
C ALA A 56 4.70 11.93 -6.33
N ARG A 57 3.76 11.10 -6.76
CA ARG A 57 3.91 10.26 -7.96
C ARG A 57 3.98 11.10 -9.22
N GLU A 58 3.12 12.11 -9.36
CA GLU A 58 3.15 13.01 -10.52
C GLU A 58 4.48 13.75 -10.64
N ALA A 59 4.99 14.28 -9.52
CA ALA A 59 6.30 14.90 -9.45
C ALA A 59 7.43 13.94 -9.87
N ALA A 60 7.40 12.69 -9.37
CA ALA A 60 8.37 11.68 -9.74
C ALA A 60 8.28 11.33 -11.25
N ARG A 61 7.08 11.32 -11.84
CA ARG A 61 6.91 11.09 -13.30
C ARG A 61 7.53 12.21 -14.10
N ALA A 62 7.29 13.46 -13.68
CA ALA A 62 7.86 14.63 -14.32
C ALA A 62 9.40 14.55 -14.32
N LYS A 63 10.01 14.18 -13.19
CA LYS A 63 11.46 13.97 -13.10
C LYS A 63 11.97 12.85 -14.01
N VAL A 64 11.33 11.69 -14.02
CA VAL A 64 11.73 10.56 -14.90
C VAL A 64 11.64 10.94 -16.39
N ARG A 65 10.72 11.85 -16.76
CA ARG A 65 10.62 12.41 -18.12
C ARG A 65 11.69 13.46 -18.44
N GLY A 66 12.64 13.71 -17.55
CA GLY A 66 13.70 14.72 -17.72
C GLY A 66 13.35 16.10 -17.14
N GLY A 67 12.27 16.19 -16.35
CA GLY A 67 11.92 17.41 -15.61
C GLY A 67 12.87 17.69 -14.42
N PRO A 68 12.83 18.90 -13.86
CA PRO A 68 13.64 19.27 -12.70
C PRO A 68 13.22 18.52 -11.43
N ASP A 69 14.10 18.51 -10.44
CA ASP A 69 13.80 17.92 -9.14
C ASP A 69 12.68 18.70 -8.42
N ALA A 70 11.60 18.00 -8.07
CA ALA A 70 10.49 18.60 -7.38
C ALA A 70 10.83 18.80 -5.90
N ARG A 71 10.59 20.02 -5.39
CA ARG A 71 10.69 20.30 -3.95
C ARG A 71 9.40 19.90 -3.24
N ASN A 72 9.53 19.26 -2.08
CA ASN A 72 8.38 18.92 -1.24
C ASN A 72 7.59 20.18 -0.84
N PRO A 73 6.29 20.30 -1.19
CA PRO A 73 5.49 21.48 -0.87
C PRO A 73 4.98 21.50 0.57
N PHE A 74 5.08 20.39 1.31
CA PHE A 74 4.56 20.26 2.66
C PHE A 74 5.57 20.69 3.72
N ALA A 75 5.09 21.31 4.80
CA ALA A 75 5.93 21.77 5.91
C ALA A 75 6.74 20.61 6.52
N ALA A 76 8.03 20.85 6.77
CA ALA A 76 8.93 19.84 7.32
C ALA A 76 8.40 19.28 8.64
N LYS A 77 8.77 18.03 8.96
CA LYS A 77 8.34 17.33 10.18
C LYS A 77 6.81 17.21 10.31
N THR A 78 6.09 17.09 9.20
CA THR A 78 4.67 16.72 9.18
C THR A 78 4.49 15.32 8.57
N ARG A 79 3.37 14.65 8.87
CA ARG A 79 3.06 13.36 8.23
C ARG A 79 2.96 13.50 6.71
N ALA A 80 2.38 14.59 6.22
CA ALA A 80 2.29 14.90 4.79
C ALA A 80 3.68 15.02 4.14
N HIS A 81 4.61 15.69 4.81
CA HIS A 81 5.98 15.83 4.33
C HIS A 81 6.68 14.48 4.21
N ILE A 82 6.65 13.67 5.27
CA ILE A 82 7.27 12.34 5.28
C ILE A 82 6.64 11.43 4.22
N LEU A 83 5.30 11.45 4.10
CA LEU A 83 4.57 10.65 3.12
C LEU A 83 4.95 11.04 1.69
N TRP A 84 5.03 12.34 1.40
CA TRP A 84 5.43 12.84 0.09
C TRP A 84 6.85 12.40 -0.27
N GLU A 85 7.83 12.59 0.63
CA GLU A 85 9.23 12.21 0.36
C GLU A 85 9.37 10.71 0.11
N THR A 86 8.70 9.91 0.95
CA THR A 86 8.74 8.45 0.85
C THR A 86 8.17 7.97 -0.49
N GLU A 87 6.99 8.46 -0.88
CA GLU A 87 6.37 8.04 -2.15
C GLU A 87 7.06 8.63 -3.37
N TYR A 88 7.61 9.84 -3.31
CA TYR A 88 8.39 10.41 -4.40
C TYR A 88 9.64 9.56 -4.68
N GLN A 89 10.44 9.27 -3.64
CA GLN A 89 11.65 8.44 -3.79
C GLN A 89 11.33 7.01 -4.24
N ARG A 90 10.28 6.42 -3.68
CA ARG A 90 9.81 5.10 -4.09
C ARG A 90 9.40 5.05 -5.56
N ALA A 91 8.59 6.01 -6.01
CA ALA A 91 8.15 6.08 -7.39
C ALA A 91 9.32 6.29 -8.37
N LEU A 92 10.32 7.09 -7.98
CA LEU A 92 11.56 7.22 -8.74
C LEU A 92 12.33 5.90 -8.84
N LEU A 93 12.47 5.15 -7.73
CA LEU A 93 13.14 3.85 -7.75
C LEU A 93 12.39 2.85 -8.64
N ASP A 94 11.07 2.77 -8.52
CA ASP A 94 10.24 1.84 -9.31
C ASP A 94 10.32 2.13 -10.82
N TRP A 95 10.56 3.38 -11.23
CA TRP A 95 10.64 3.76 -12.64
C TRP A 95 12.05 3.86 -13.20
N THR A 96 13.07 3.98 -12.36
CA THR A 96 14.47 4.00 -12.80
C THR A 96 15.10 2.61 -12.84
N GLN A 97 14.51 1.61 -12.19
CA GLN A 97 15.01 0.24 -12.29
C GLN A 97 14.76 -0.33 -13.69
N PRO A 98 15.79 -0.93 -14.33
CA PRO A 98 15.59 -1.69 -15.57
C PRO A 98 14.69 -2.88 -15.25
N ARG A 99 13.55 -2.98 -15.95
CA ARG A 99 12.70 -4.17 -15.89
C ARG A 99 13.55 -5.38 -16.24
N ARG A 100 13.81 -6.24 -15.26
CA ARG A 100 14.40 -7.56 -15.48
C ARG A 100 13.43 -8.46 -16.22
#